data_AF-A0A1H4MCM1-F1
#
_entry.id   AF-A0A1H4MCM1-F1
#
_cell.length_a   1.000
_cell.length_b   1.000
_cell.length_c   1.000
_cell.angle_alpha   90.00
_cell.angle_beta   90.00
_cell.angle_gamma   90.00
#
_symmetry.space_group_name_H-M   'P 1'
#
loop_
_entity.id
_entity.type
_entity.pdbx_description
1 polymer ?
#
loop_
_entity_poly.entity_id
_entity_poly.type
_entity_poly.pdbx_seq_one_letter_code
_entity_poly.pdbx_strand_id
1 'polypeptide(L)'
;MVSVTRTETSPTTLTPRRLYRVLAIAETVTWTLLIIGMLLKYVVQVGDWPVTVAGMTHGIVFVSYAFTAGLVGVNQRWSPLQIARAVATAIVPYATIPFDRRLERRRMLEGGWRREKTDDPRDATWVSACLRFFLAHPVLLSVLLVVAVAVVVSVLLILGPPTQWGA
;
A
#
# COMPACT_ATOMS: atom_id res chain seq x y z
N MET A 1 -3.41 44.20 -26.84
CA MET A 1 -2.37 43.44 -26.12
C MET A 1 -3.05 42.25 -25.48
N VAL A 2 -3.01 41.07 -26.12
CA VAL A 2 -3.72 39.86 -25.67
C VAL A 2 -2.82 39.12 -24.69
N SER A 3 -3.22 39.06 -23.41
CA SER A 3 -2.56 38.21 -22.42
C SER A 3 -2.81 36.75 -22.77
N VAL A 4 -1.76 36.05 -23.20
CA VAL A 4 -1.79 34.60 -23.39
C VAL A 4 -1.80 33.95 -22.01
N THR A 5 -2.97 33.48 -21.57
CA THR A 5 -3.09 32.62 -20.39
C THR A 5 -2.37 31.32 -20.69
N ARG A 6 -1.16 31.16 -20.16
CA ARG A 6 -0.40 29.91 -20.28
C ARG A 6 -1.13 28.87 -19.42
N THR A 7 -1.83 27.93 -20.05
CA THR A 7 -2.36 26.74 -19.38
C THR A 7 -1.15 25.88 -18.99
N GLU A 8 -0.59 26.13 -17.81
CA GLU A 8 0.46 25.27 -17.28
C GLU A 8 -0.15 23.91 -16.94
N THR A 9 0.05 22.93 -17.81
CA THR A 9 -0.15 21.52 -17.48
C THR A 9 0.78 21.17 -16.34
N SER A 10 0.29 21.29 -15.10
CA SER A 10 1.03 20.88 -13.91
C SER A 10 1.45 19.42 -14.08
N PRO A 11 2.74 19.07 -13.95
CA PRO A 11 3.17 17.68 -13.99
C PRO A 11 2.33 16.89 -12.98
N THR A 12 1.80 15.74 -13.41
CA THR A 12 0.93 14.90 -12.57
C THR A 12 1.73 14.40 -11.38
N THR A 13 1.77 15.20 -10.32
CA THR A 13 2.60 14.93 -9.16
C THR A 13 1.90 13.88 -8.33
N LEU A 14 2.57 12.75 -8.12
CA LEU A 14 2.05 11.63 -7.38
C LEU A 14 1.97 12.02 -5.89
N THR A 15 0.78 12.30 -5.38
CA THR A 15 0.57 12.73 -3.97
C THR A 15 0.45 11.53 -3.03
N PRO A 16 0.72 11.68 -1.72
CA PRO A 16 0.56 10.58 -0.75
C PRO A 16 -0.85 9.96 -0.80
N ARG A 17 -1.87 10.82 -0.84
CA ARG A 17 -3.28 10.43 -0.95
C ARG A 17 -3.56 9.62 -2.21
N ARG A 18 -3.04 10.06 -3.37
CA ARG A 18 -3.25 9.35 -4.65
C ARG A 18 -2.56 7.99 -4.64
N LEU A 19 -1.31 7.92 -4.17
CA LEU A 19 -0.57 6.66 -4.07
C LEU A 19 -1.32 5.65 -3.19
N TYR A 20 -1.69 6.07 -1.99
CA TYR A 20 -2.43 5.25 -1.03
C TYR A 20 -3.76 4.76 -1.62
N ARG A 21 -4.53 5.67 -2.23
CA ARG A 21 -5.86 5.35 -2.79
C ARG A 21 -5.78 4.37 -3.96
N VAL A 22 -4.78 4.50 -4.85
CA VAL A 22 -4.60 3.55 -5.96
C VAL A 22 -4.34 2.15 -5.42
N LEU A 23 -3.49 2.02 -4.40
CA LEU A 23 -3.15 0.73 -3.81
C LEU A 23 -4.30 0.15 -3.00
N ALA A 24 -5.07 0.97 -2.29
CA ALA A 24 -6.29 0.56 -1.61
C ALA A 24 -7.35 0.01 -2.59
N ILE A 25 -7.56 0.69 -3.72
CA ILE A 25 -8.48 0.22 -4.77
C ILE A 25 -7.97 -1.09 -5.37
N ALA A 26 -6.67 -1.16 -5.70
CA ALA A 26 -6.07 -2.38 -6.22
C ALA A 26 -6.23 -3.55 -5.23
N GLU A 27 -6.03 -3.30 -3.94
CA GLU A 27 -6.22 -4.30 -2.88
C GLU A 27 -7.65 -4.84 -2.88
N THR A 28 -8.64 -3.95 -2.93
CA THR A 28 -10.06 -4.34 -2.99
C THR A 28 -10.37 -5.17 -4.25
N VAL A 29 -9.87 -4.76 -5.41
CA VAL A 29 -10.05 -5.50 -6.67
C VAL A 29 -9.42 -6.89 -6.59
N THR A 30 -8.20 -6.99 -6.06
CA THR A 30 -7.52 -8.29 -5.92
C THR A 30 -8.19 -9.21 -4.90
N TRP A 31 -8.80 -8.68 -3.84
CA TRP A 31 -9.66 -9.45 -2.95
C TRP A 31 -10.86 -10.04 -3.70
N THR A 32 -11.52 -9.25 -4.54
CA THR A 32 -12.62 -9.74 -5.37
C THR A 32 -12.14 -10.84 -6.31
N LEU A 33 -10.99 -10.67 -6.98
CA LEU A 33 -10.40 -11.72 -7.82
C LEU A 33 -10.07 -12.98 -7.03
N LEU A 34 -9.56 -12.86 -5.81
CA LEU A 34 -9.23 -14.00 -4.96
C LEU A 34 -10.49 -14.77 -4.53
N ILE A 35 -11.55 -14.06 -4.14
CA ILE A 35 -12.85 -14.67 -3.81
C ILE A 35 -13.42 -15.39 -5.04
N ILE A 36 -13.37 -14.76 -6.22
CA ILE A 36 -13.79 -15.40 -7.48
C ILE A 36 -12.94 -16.65 -7.73
N GLY A 37 -11.62 -16.58 -7.56
CA GLY A 37 -10.72 -17.72 -7.70
C GLY A 37 -11.08 -18.87 -6.76
N MET A 38 -11.42 -18.55 -5.50
CA MET A 38 -11.89 -19.54 -4.53
C MET A 38 -13.22 -20.18 -4.95
N LEU A 39 -14.18 -19.40 -5.45
CA LEU A 39 -15.44 -19.94 -5.97
C LEU A 39 -15.19 -20.86 -7.18
N LEU A 40 -14.33 -20.46 -8.11
CA LEU A 40 -13.95 -21.28 -9.26
C LEU A 40 -13.30 -22.60 -8.83
N LYS A 41 -12.41 -22.57 -7.83
CA LYS A 41 -11.75 -23.77 -7.30
C LYS A 41 -12.73 -24.69 -6.57
N TYR A 42 -13.50 -24.16 -5.62
CA TYR A 42 -14.26 -24.99 -4.68
C TYR A 42 -15.70 -25.29 -5.14
N VAL A 43 -16.31 -24.40 -5.92
CA VAL A 43 -17.70 -24.57 -6.41
C VAL A 43 -17.73 -25.11 -7.83
N VAL A 44 -16.99 -24.47 -8.74
CA VAL A 44 -16.97 -24.86 -10.17
C VAL A 44 -15.94 -25.97 -10.45
N GLN A 45 -15.01 -26.20 -9.52
CA GLN A 45 -14.01 -27.28 -9.58
C GLN A 45 -13.10 -27.23 -10.83
N VAL A 46 -12.74 -26.02 -11.29
CA VAL A 46 -11.86 -25.84 -12.47
C VAL A 46 -10.37 -26.06 -12.18
N GLY A 47 -10.03 -26.52 -10.97
CA GLY A 47 -8.66 -26.72 -10.49
C GLY A 47 -8.09 -25.55 -9.67
N ASP A 48 -6.81 -25.66 -9.33
CA ASP A 48 -6.15 -24.75 -8.36
C ASP A 48 -5.64 -23.43 -8.97
N TRP A 49 -5.44 -23.40 -10.28
CA TRP A 49 -4.79 -22.29 -10.97
C TRP A 49 -5.44 -20.91 -10.72
N PRO A 50 -6.79 -20.76 -10.60
CA PRO A 50 -7.38 -19.43 -10.37
C PRO A 50 -6.96 -18.84 -9.03
N VAL A 51 -6.91 -19.69 -7.99
CA VAL A 51 -6.48 -19.28 -6.65
C VAL A 51 -4.99 -18.98 -6.64
N THR A 52 -4.17 -19.74 -7.37
CA THR A 52 -2.73 -19.46 -7.49
C THR A 52 -2.48 -18.09 -8.10
N VAL A 53 -3.13 -17.78 -9.24
CA VAL A 53 -2.93 -16.50 -9.94
C VAL A 53 -3.51 -15.34 -9.14
N ALA A 54 -4.75 -15.46 -8.66
CA ALA A 54 -5.40 -14.40 -7.89
C ALA A 54 -4.71 -14.19 -6.53
N GLY A 55 -4.29 -15.27 -5.87
CA GLY A 55 -3.57 -15.22 -4.60
C GLY A 55 -2.20 -14.58 -4.72
N MET A 56 -1.43 -14.92 -5.76
CA MET A 56 -0.13 -14.27 -6.02
C MET A 56 -0.30 -12.78 -6.32
N THR A 57 -1.29 -12.43 -7.15
CA THR A 57 -1.61 -11.04 -7.48
C THR A 57 -2.00 -10.26 -6.23
N HIS A 58 -2.89 -10.83 -5.41
CA HIS A 58 -3.31 -10.22 -4.13
C HIS A 58 -2.13 -10.04 -3.18
N GLY A 59 -1.27 -11.05 -3.03
CA GLY A 59 -0.09 -10.98 -2.16
C GLY A 59 0.87 -9.82 -2.52
N ILE A 60 1.14 -9.63 -3.82
CA ILE A 60 1.97 -8.52 -4.31
C ILE A 60 1.34 -7.16 -3.96
N VAL A 61 0.03 -7.02 -4.21
CA VAL A 61 -0.71 -5.79 -3.93
C VAL A 61 -0.80 -5.54 -2.42
N PHE A 62 -1.03 -6.57 -1.61
CA PHE A 62 -1.07 -6.50 -0.16
C PHE A 62 0.23 -5.95 0.43
N VAL A 63 1.39 -6.50 0.04
CA VAL A 63 2.70 -6.03 0.53
C VAL A 63 2.96 -4.59 0.07
N SER A 64 2.61 -4.27 -1.17
CA SER A 64 2.74 -2.92 -1.72
C SER A 64 1.87 -1.91 -0.95
N TYR A 65 0.64 -2.29 -0.62
CA TYR A 65 -0.26 -1.49 0.19
C TYR A 65 0.28 -1.32 1.62
N ALA A 66 0.73 -2.38 2.27
CA ALA A 66 1.29 -2.32 3.62
C ALA A 66 2.52 -1.40 3.70
N PHE A 67 3.44 -1.52 2.74
CA PHE A 67 4.59 -0.63 2.62
C PHE A 67 4.16 0.83 2.42
N THR A 68 3.23 1.07 1.49
CA THR A 68 2.68 2.41 1.20
C THR A 68 1.98 3.00 2.41
N ALA A 69 1.21 2.21 3.16
CA ALA A 69 0.54 2.63 4.39
C ALA A 69 1.55 3.03 5.48
N GLY A 70 2.67 2.31 5.58
CA GLY A 70 3.80 2.72 6.43
C GLY A 70 4.42 4.04 5.98
N LEU A 71 4.76 4.17 4.70
CA LEU A 71 5.37 5.37 4.13
C LEU A 71 4.45 6.61 4.29
N VAL A 72 3.19 6.49 3.90
CA VAL A 72 2.18 7.54 4.00
C VAL A 72 1.84 7.81 5.47
N GLY A 73 1.78 6.78 6.31
CA GLY A 73 1.54 6.95 7.74
C GLY A 73 2.64 7.74 8.44
N VAL A 74 3.91 7.43 8.16
CA VAL A 74 5.04 8.24 8.65
C VAL A 74 4.99 9.64 8.04
N ASN A 75 4.71 9.78 6.74
CA ASN A 75 4.54 11.08 6.09
C ASN A 75 3.42 11.92 6.73
N GLN A 76 2.29 11.32 7.10
CA GLN A 76 1.16 12.02 7.70
C GLN A 76 1.18 11.98 9.23
N ARG A 77 2.30 11.56 9.82
CA ARG A 77 2.54 11.49 11.27
C ARG A 77 1.48 10.69 12.03
N TRP A 78 1.01 9.60 11.42
CA TRP A 78 0.14 8.63 12.06
C TRP A 78 0.83 7.98 13.24
N SER A 79 0.07 7.62 14.26
CA SER A 79 0.60 6.79 15.34
C SER A 79 0.96 5.39 14.80
N PRO A 80 1.94 4.69 15.40
CA PRO A 80 2.29 3.33 14.98
C PRO A 80 1.09 2.37 15.01
N LEU A 81 0.19 2.54 15.97
CA LEU A 81 -1.05 1.78 16.06
C LEU A 81 -1.99 2.02 14.86
N GLN A 82 -2.04 3.25 14.32
CA GLN A 82 -2.84 3.55 13.15
C GLN A 82 -2.27 2.90 11.88
N ILE A 83 -0.94 2.88 11.75
CA ILE A 83 -0.25 2.16 10.66
C ILE A 83 -0.53 0.66 10.77
N ALA A 84 -0.38 0.08 11.97
CA ALA A 84 -0.67 -1.33 12.21
C ALA A 84 -2.13 -1.68 11.89
N ARG A 85 -3.09 -0.81 12.25
CA ARG A 85 -4.50 -0.97 11.89
C ARG A 85 -4.72 -0.98 10.37
N ALA A 86 -4.04 -0.10 9.63
CA ALA A 86 -4.14 -0.06 8.18
C ALA A 86 -3.73 -1.40 7.54
N VAL A 87 -2.60 -1.96 8.00
CA VAL A 87 -2.11 -3.26 7.53
C VAL A 87 -3.05 -4.39 7.95
N ALA A 88 -3.49 -4.40 9.20
CA ALA A 88 -4.40 -5.43 9.71
C ALA A 88 -5.72 -5.47 8.92
N THR A 89 -6.25 -4.31 8.50
CA THR A 89 -7.47 -4.27 7.70
C THR A 89 -7.32 -4.83 6.28
N ALA A 90 -6.10 -4.94 5.75
CA ALA A 90 -5.87 -5.57 4.44
C ALA A 90 -5.86 -7.11 4.50
N ILE A 91 -5.79 -7.70 5.70
CA ILE A 91 -5.86 -9.15 5.91
C ILE A 91 -7.30 -9.64 5.82
N VAL A 92 -8.27 -8.80 6.15
CA VAL A 92 -9.70 -9.15 6.15
C VAL A 92 -10.32 -8.61 4.87
N PRO A 93 -11.01 -9.45 4.06
CA PRO A 93 -11.62 -9.00 2.81
C PRO A 93 -12.49 -7.75 3.00
N TYR A 94 -12.27 -6.75 2.15
CA TYR A 94 -13.03 -5.50 2.11
C TYR A 94 -12.96 -4.62 3.37
N ALA A 95 -12.19 -4.98 4.40
CA ALA A 95 -12.08 -4.19 5.62
C ALA A 95 -11.26 -2.90 5.43
N THR A 96 -10.43 -2.82 4.39
CA THR A 96 -9.76 -1.60 3.92
C THR A 96 -10.75 -0.51 3.54
N ILE A 97 -11.89 -0.86 2.92
CA ILE A 97 -12.88 0.11 2.44
C ILE A 97 -13.43 1.04 3.56
N PRO A 98 -14.03 0.53 4.66
CA PRO A 98 -14.53 1.40 5.72
C PRO A 98 -13.39 2.12 6.46
N PHE A 99 -12.21 1.50 6.57
CA PHE A 99 -11.03 2.10 7.19
C PHE A 99 -10.52 3.30 6.40
N ASP A 100 -10.36 3.16 5.08
CA ASP A 100 -9.88 4.21 4.20
C ASP A 100 -10.88 5.35 4.07
N ARG A 101 -12.18 5.02 4.04
CA ARG A 101 -13.25 6.03 4.13
C ARG A 101 -13.16 6.82 5.44
N ARG A 102 -12.78 6.18 6.55
CA ARG A 102 -12.59 6.88 7.83
C ARG A 102 -11.35 7.77 7.80
N LEU A 103 -10.24 7.32 7.20
CA LEU A 103 -9.03 8.14 7.04
C LEU A 103 -9.31 9.40 6.21
N GLU A 104 -10.03 9.23 5.10
CA GLU A 104 -10.44 10.32 4.22
C GLU A 104 -11.35 11.31 4.95
N ARG A 105 -12.38 10.82 5.66
CA ARG A 105 -13.27 11.69 6.48
C ARG A 105 -12.52 12.46 7.55
N ARG A 106 -11.46 11.88 8.12
CA ARG A 106 -10.62 12.52 9.14
C ARG A 106 -9.51 13.38 8.55
N ARG A 107 -9.46 13.55 7.22
CA ARG A 107 -8.44 14.32 6.51
C ARG A 107 -7.01 13.82 6.78
N MET A 108 -6.86 12.55 7.16
CA MET A 108 -5.59 11.96 7.56
C MET A 108 -4.64 11.66 6.39
N LEU A 109 -5.13 11.83 5.16
CA LEU A 109 -4.37 11.67 3.92
C LEU A 109 -4.08 13.02 3.24
N GLU A 110 -4.59 14.13 3.78
CA GLU A 110 -4.37 15.46 3.20
C GLU A 110 -2.93 15.93 3.39
N GLY A 111 -2.42 16.74 2.45
CA GLY A 111 -1.04 17.23 2.47
C GLY A 111 -0.12 16.57 1.44
N GLY A 112 1.02 17.22 1.21
CA GLY A 112 2.07 16.78 0.29
C GLY A 112 3.07 15.82 0.92
N TRP A 113 4.05 15.40 0.11
CA TRP A 113 5.22 14.69 0.60
C TRP A 113 6.11 15.63 1.42
N ARG A 114 6.44 15.23 2.66
CA ARG A 114 7.32 15.98 3.55
C ARG A 114 8.78 15.71 3.18
N ARG A 115 9.26 16.43 2.16
CA ARG A 115 10.65 16.33 1.67
C ARG A 115 11.62 17.22 2.45
N GLU A 116 11.12 18.32 3.01
CA GLU A 116 11.90 19.31 3.75
C GLU A 116 11.74 19.13 5.27
N LYS A 117 12.72 19.65 6.02
CA LYS A 117 12.64 19.66 7.48
C LYS A 117 11.68 20.78 7.92
N THR A 118 10.70 20.44 8.76
CA THR A 118 9.83 21.43 9.38
C THR A 118 10.34 21.77 10.79
N ASP A 119 9.92 22.90 11.35
CA ASP A 119 10.19 23.30 12.74
C ASP A 119 9.45 22.46 13.80
N ASP A 120 8.63 21.49 13.37
CA ASP A 120 7.93 20.61 14.29
C ASP A 120 8.90 19.65 15.01
N PRO A 121 8.83 19.53 16.36
CA PRO A 121 9.69 18.62 17.11
C PRO A 121 9.66 17.16 16.61
N ARG A 122 8.55 16.70 16.04
CA ARG A 122 8.38 15.34 15.49
C ARG A 122 9.21 15.11 14.22
N ASP A 123 9.73 16.17 13.59
CA ASP A 123 10.56 16.11 12.39
C ASP A 123 12.06 16.00 12.69
N ALA A 124 12.44 16.24 13.94
CA ALA A 124 13.80 16.07 14.43
C ALA A 124 14.13 14.60 14.79
N THR A 125 13.38 13.63 14.26
CA THR A 125 13.59 12.20 14.51
C THR A 125 14.36 11.52 13.37
N TRP A 126 15.07 10.43 13.69
CA TRP A 126 15.77 9.62 12.70
C TRP A 126 14.80 9.00 11.67
N VAL A 127 13.59 8.65 12.09
CA VAL A 127 12.52 8.14 11.20
C VAL A 127 12.14 9.19 10.16
N SER A 128 11.96 10.45 10.57
CA SER A 128 11.68 11.57 9.66
C SER A 128 12.87 11.90 8.75
N ALA A 129 14.11 11.63 9.18
CA ALA A 129 15.29 11.73 8.32
C ALA A 129 15.31 10.62 7.26
N CYS A 130 15.07 9.36 7.64
CA CYS A 130 14.95 8.24 6.72
C CYS A 130 13.82 8.46 5.70
N LEU A 131 12.63 8.91 6.15
CA LEU A 131 11.53 9.24 5.26
C LEU A 131 11.98 10.21 4.16
N ARG A 132 12.59 11.33 4.54
CA ARG A 132 13.06 12.36 3.60
C ARG A 132 14.09 11.81 2.63
N PHE A 133 15.03 11.01 3.13
CA PHE A 133 16.02 10.32 2.29
C PHE A 133 15.34 9.43 1.24
N PHE A 134 14.39 8.58 1.64
CA PHE A 134 13.68 7.71 0.69
C PHE A 134 12.78 8.50 -0.28
N LEU A 135 12.16 9.59 0.17
CA LEU A 135 11.38 10.48 -0.70
C LEU A 135 12.23 11.23 -1.73
N ALA A 136 13.52 11.46 -1.43
CA ALA A 136 14.49 12.03 -2.36
C ALA A 136 15.04 10.99 -3.36
N HIS A 137 14.96 9.69 -3.04
CA HIS A 137 15.49 8.60 -3.86
C HIS A 137 14.36 7.62 -4.28
N PRO A 138 13.47 8.01 -5.21
CA PRO A 138 12.32 7.20 -5.59
C PRO A 138 12.72 5.85 -6.20
N VAL A 139 13.84 5.77 -6.92
CA VAL A 139 14.34 4.50 -7.50
C VAL A 139 14.71 3.52 -6.38
N LEU A 140 15.40 3.99 -5.34
CA LEU A 140 15.75 3.15 -4.20
C LEU A 140 14.50 2.64 -3.48
N LEU A 141 13.50 3.50 -3.31
CA LEU A 141 12.21 3.13 -2.72
C LEU A 141 11.50 2.06 -3.55
N SER A 142 11.47 2.22 -4.88
CA SER A 142 10.91 1.22 -5.79
C SER A 142 11.65 -0.11 -5.73
N VAL A 143 12.99 -0.10 -5.73
CA VAL A 143 13.80 -1.32 -5.59
C VAL A 143 13.54 -1.98 -4.24
N LEU A 144 13.51 -1.21 -3.15
CA LEU A 144 13.24 -1.73 -1.81
C LEU A 144 11.85 -2.36 -1.73
N LEU A 145 10.84 -1.75 -2.35
CA LEU A 145 9.50 -2.33 -2.43
C LEU A 145 9.50 -3.65 -3.21
N VAL A 146 10.16 -3.70 -4.37
CA VAL A 146 10.28 -4.94 -5.18
C VAL A 146 10.97 -6.05 -4.38
N VAL A 147 12.07 -5.73 -3.69
CA VAL A 147 12.78 -6.68 -2.82
C VAL A 147 11.89 -7.13 -1.66
N ALA A 148 11.18 -6.21 -0.99
CA ALA A 148 10.27 -6.57 0.10
C ALA A 148 9.15 -7.50 -0.38
N VAL A 149 8.55 -7.22 -1.55
CA VAL A 149 7.56 -8.10 -2.18
C VAL A 149 8.17 -9.47 -2.47
N ALA A 150 9.33 -9.52 -3.13
CA ALA A 150 9.99 -10.78 -3.48
C ALA A 150 10.32 -11.61 -2.23
N VAL A 151 10.86 -10.99 -1.18
CA VAL A 151 11.19 -11.66 0.09
C VAL A 151 9.93 -12.20 0.75
N VAL A 152 8.89 -11.37 0.92
CA VAL A 152 7.66 -11.81 1.59
C VAL A 152 6.99 -12.94 0.81
N VAL A 153 6.86 -12.81 -0.50
CA VAL A 153 6.29 -13.86 -1.37
C VAL A 153 7.13 -15.14 -1.28
N SER A 154 8.46 -15.05 -1.35
CA SER A 154 9.34 -16.22 -1.25
C SER A 154 9.23 -16.91 0.10
N VAL A 155 9.20 -16.14 1.20
CA VAL A 155 9.05 -16.70 2.55
C VAL A 155 7.71 -17.42 2.69
N LEU A 156 6.61 -16.83 2.21
CA LEU A 156 5.29 -17.48 2.25
C LEU A 156 5.24 -18.77 1.41
N LEU A 157 5.96 -18.81 0.28
CA LEU A 157 6.07 -20.02 -0.54
C LEU A 157 6.92 -21.10 0.12
N ILE A 158 8.01 -20.74 0.81
CA ILE A 158 8.90 -21.68 1.51
C ILE A 158 8.20 -22.27 2.75
N LEU A 159 7.50 -21.43 3.52
CA LEU A 159 6.78 -21.90 4.70
C LEU A 159 5.63 -22.85 4.34
N GLY A 160 5.10 -22.75 3.12
CA GLY A 160 3.93 -23.53 2.71
C GLY A 160 2.67 -23.17 3.50
N PRO A 161 1.56 -23.88 3.27
CA PRO A 161 0.31 -23.61 3.96
C PRO A 161 0.46 -23.77 5.48
N PRO A 162 -0.10 -22.86 6.31
CA PRO A 162 -0.01 -22.96 7.77
C PRO A 162 -0.65 -24.22 8.36
N THR A 163 -1.47 -24.91 7.57
CA THR A 163 -2.03 -26.22 7.92
C THR A 163 -0.99 -27.35 7.94
N GLN A 164 0.24 -27.11 7.47
CA GLN A 164 1.34 -28.09 7.42
C GLN A 164 2.45 -27.77 8.43
N TRP A 165 2.32 -26.70 9.23
CA TRP A 165 3.32 -26.29 10.21
C TRP A 165 3.21 -27.17 11.47
N GLY A 166 3.77 -28.38 11.41
CA GLY A 166 3.75 -29.34 12.51
C GLY A 166 3.05 -30.67 12.23
N ALA A 167 2.82 -30.99 10.94
CA ALA A 167 2.51 -32.34 10.50
C ALA A 167 3.79 -33.15 10.24
#